data_AF-A0A9E4G8T4-F1
#
_entry.id   AF-A0A9E4G8T4-F1
#
_cell.length_a   1.000
_cell.length_b   1.000
_cell.length_c   1.000
_cell.angle_alpha   90.00
_cell.angle_beta   90.00
_cell.angle_gamma   90.00
#
_symmetry.space_group_name_H-M   'P 1'
#
loop_
_entity.id
_entity.type
_entity.pdbx_description
1 polymer ?
#
loop_
_entity_poly.entity_id
_entity_poly.type
_entity_poly.pdbx_seq_one_letter_code
_entity_poly.pdbx_strand_id
1 'polypeptide(L)'
;MIDAVRDLLRYVRASLEQVDLGFARRQHSHHGVHRAIAALSPGDALEIRVAERGSWELLDGAGMVVGRLARSFKPPVGMRCLVGTVLAIVERRGEASDPQYRDSIRCRSWGVVVPELVFEPDQQAIGQ
;
A
#
# COMPACT_ATOMS: atom_id res chain seq x y z
N MET A 1 -23.58 -15.35 15.39
CA MET A 1 -23.16 -15.56 13.98
C MET A 1 -22.17 -14.50 13.50
N ILE A 2 -22.30 -13.23 13.93
CA ILE A 2 -21.33 -12.15 13.59
C ILE A 2 -19.96 -12.34 14.29
N ASP A 3 -19.93 -12.81 15.53
CA ASP A 3 -18.67 -12.97 16.29
C ASP A 3 -17.76 -14.08 15.75
N ALA A 4 -18.33 -15.20 15.30
CA ALA A 4 -17.56 -16.31 14.73
C ALA A 4 -16.83 -15.95 13.41
N VAL A 5 -17.36 -14.98 12.65
CA VAL A 5 -16.70 -14.48 11.43
C VAL A 5 -15.53 -13.57 11.80
N ARG A 6 -15.66 -12.76 12.86
CA ARG A 6 -14.56 -11.92 13.36
C ARG A 6 -13.38 -12.74 13.86
N ASP A 7 -13.63 -13.89 14.48
CA ASP A 7 -12.58 -14.80 14.96
C ASP A 7 -11.75 -15.44 13.82
N LEU A 8 -12.25 -15.41 12.58
CA LEU A 8 -11.55 -15.93 11.40
C LEU A 8 -10.78 -14.83 10.64
N LEU A 9 -11.00 -13.56 10.96
CA LEU A 9 -10.29 -12.47 10.30
C LEU A 9 -8.80 -12.48 10.69
N ARG A 10 -7.94 -12.29 9.69
CA ARG A 10 -6.50 -12.10 9.89
C ARG A 10 -6.14 -10.66 9.60
N TYR A 11 -5.60 -10.00 10.61
CA TYR A 11 -5.05 -8.65 10.50
C TYR A 11 -3.56 -8.73 10.21
N VAL A 12 -3.13 -8.08 9.14
CA VAL A 12 -1.73 -8.03 8.70
C VAL A 12 -1.28 -6.59 8.67
N ARG A 13 -0.42 -6.20 9.61
CA ARG A 13 0.29 -4.92 9.59
C ARG A 13 1.50 -5.06 8.68
N ALA A 14 1.49 -4.36 7.55
CA ALA A 14 2.64 -4.38 6.65
C ALA A 14 3.84 -3.69 7.30
N SER A 15 5.03 -4.26 7.12
CA SER A 15 6.30 -3.59 7.45
C SER A 15 6.81 -2.75 6.27
N LEU A 16 7.84 -1.92 6.50
CA LEU A 16 8.48 -1.17 5.43
C LEU A 16 9.11 -2.05 4.34
N GLU A 17 9.53 -3.27 4.67
CA GLU A 17 10.07 -4.24 3.70
C GLU A 17 8.99 -4.86 2.80
N GLN A 18 7.73 -4.75 3.24
CA GLN A 18 6.56 -5.31 2.56
C GLN A 18 5.81 -4.27 1.72
N VAL A 19 6.31 -3.03 1.64
CA VAL A 19 5.76 -1.98 0.79
C VAL A 19 6.78 -1.52 -0.26
N ASP A 20 6.31 -1.07 -1.41
CA ASP A 20 7.16 -0.49 -2.45
C ASP A 20 7.57 0.93 -2.04
N LEU A 21 8.67 1.01 -1.30
CA LEU A 21 9.23 2.27 -0.77
C LEU A 21 9.57 3.29 -1.86
N GLY A 22 9.69 2.87 -3.12
CA GLY A 22 10.03 3.74 -4.24
C GLY A 22 8.84 4.15 -5.10
N PHE A 23 7.62 3.72 -4.77
CA PHE A 23 6.44 3.95 -5.60
C PHE A 23 6.22 5.41 -5.94
N ALA A 24 5.99 6.26 -4.93
CA ALA A 24 5.78 7.69 -5.14
C ALA A 24 7.04 8.39 -5.67
N ARG A 25 8.24 7.93 -5.26
CA ARG A 25 9.51 8.47 -5.74
C ARG A 25 9.68 8.42 -7.26
N ARG A 26 9.18 7.35 -7.89
CA ARG A 26 9.30 7.14 -9.35
C ARG A 26 8.32 7.99 -10.16
N GLN A 27 7.34 8.61 -9.51
CA GLN A 27 6.41 9.52 -10.15
C GLN A 27 7.07 10.89 -10.38
N HIS A 28 6.52 11.67 -11.31
CA HIS A 28 6.94 13.05 -11.51
C HIS A 28 6.44 13.94 -10.36
N SER A 29 7.16 15.01 -10.01
CA SER A 29 6.86 15.89 -8.87
C SER A 29 5.43 16.42 -8.82
N HIS A 30 4.84 16.70 -9.99
CA HIS A 30 3.46 17.20 -10.14
C HIS A 30 2.40 16.10 -10.23
N HIS A 31 2.78 14.82 -10.05
CA HIS A 31 1.82 13.72 -10.15
C HIS A 31 0.86 13.79 -8.97
N GLY A 32 -0.43 13.59 -9.23
CA GLY A 32 -1.49 13.71 -8.22
C GLY A 32 -1.27 12.85 -6.97
N VAL A 33 -0.52 11.75 -7.11
CA VAL A 33 -0.16 10.85 -6.00
C VAL A 33 0.45 11.56 -4.80
N HIS A 34 1.27 12.59 -5.02
CA HIS A 34 1.95 13.29 -3.93
C HIS A 34 0.93 14.04 -3.06
N ARG A 35 -0.06 14.67 -3.72
CA ARG A 35 -1.17 15.34 -3.04
C ARG A 35 -2.12 14.33 -2.38
N ALA A 36 -2.42 13.23 -3.06
CA ALA A 36 -3.26 12.17 -2.52
C ALA A 36 -2.66 11.57 -1.24
N ILE A 37 -1.37 11.19 -1.27
CA ILE A 37 -0.67 10.68 -0.08
C ILE A 37 -0.64 11.73 1.04
N ALA A 38 -0.41 13.01 0.72
CA ALA A 38 -0.39 14.08 1.72
C ALA A 38 -1.76 14.38 2.35
N ALA A 39 -2.85 13.96 1.71
CA ALA A 39 -4.21 14.12 2.22
C ALA A 39 -4.65 12.96 3.13
N LEU A 40 -3.92 11.84 3.13
CA LEU A 40 -4.24 10.68 3.95
C LEU A 40 -3.83 10.89 5.41
N SER A 41 -4.55 10.22 6.31
CA SER A 41 -4.27 10.10 7.73
C SER A 41 -4.31 8.63 8.17
N PRO A 42 -3.61 8.24 9.25
CA PRO A 42 -3.81 6.93 9.87
C PRO A 42 -5.28 6.68 10.19
N GLY A 43 -5.77 5.49 9.82
CA GLY A 43 -7.18 5.10 9.93
C GLY A 43 -8.00 5.30 8.65
N ASP A 44 -7.51 6.06 7.67
CA ASP A 44 -8.21 6.22 6.40
C ASP A 44 -8.33 4.87 5.67
N ALA A 45 -9.49 4.65 5.05
CA ALA A 45 -9.76 3.43 4.31
C ALA A 45 -8.92 3.35 3.04
N LEU A 46 -8.47 2.14 2.72
CA LEU A 46 -7.80 1.80 1.47
C LEU A 46 -8.56 0.67 0.78
N GLU A 47 -8.87 0.88 -0.49
CA GLU A 47 -9.24 -0.22 -1.36
C GLU A 47 -7.98 -0.96 -1.82
N ILE A 48 -8.06 -2.29 -1.89
CA ILE A 48 -6.95 -3.16 -2.25
C ILE A 48 -7.27 -3.84 -3.57
N ARG A 49 -6.43 -3.58 -4.58
CA ARG A 49 -6.57 -4.19 -5.91
C ARG A 49 -5.34 -5.04 -6.22
N VAL A 50 -5.56 -6.26 -6.70
CA VAL A 50 -4.48 -7.07 -7.27
C VAL A 50 -4.49 -6.88 -8.79
N ALA A 51 -3.50 -6.18 -9.32
CA ALA A 51 -3.34 -5.97 -10.77
C ALA A 51 -2.97 -7.28 -11.48
N GLU A 52 -3.15 -7.35 -12.80
CA GLU A 52 -2.94 -8.56 -13.63
C GLU A 52 -1.56 -9.23 -13.45
N ARG A 53 -0.53 -8.47 -13.10
CA ARG A 53 0.83 -8.97 -12.84
C ARG A 53 1.08 -9.37 -11.38
N GLY A 54 0.03 -9.52 -10.57
CA GLY A 54 0.09 -9.88 -9.15
C GLY A 54 0.53 -8.75 -8.22
N SER A 55 0.58 -7.50 -8.70
CA SER A 55 0.94 -6.35 -7.88
C SER A 55 -0.26 -5.93 -7.03
N TRP A 56 -0.08 -5.88 -5.71
CA TRP A 56 -1.06 -5.35 -4.78
C TRP A 56 -0.96 -3.83 -4.74
N GLU A 57 -2.03 -3.15 -5.15
CA GLU A 57 -2.15 -1.71 -5.20
C GLU A 57 -3.05 -1.22 -4.07
N LEU A 58 -2.66 -0.11 -3.45
CA LEU A 58 -3.40 0.58 -2.40
C LEU A 58 -4.06 1.80 -3.04
N LEU A 59 -5.38 1.87 -2.99
CA LEU A 59 -6.16 2.95 -3.57
C LEU A 59 -6.79 3.77 -2.44
N ASP A 60 -6.74 5.10 -2.57
CA ASP A 60 -7.47 6.01 -1.67
C ASP A 60 -8.98 6.02 -1.99
N GLY A 61 -9.76 6.77 -1.21
CA GLY A 61 -11.20 6.91 -1.41
C GLY A 61 -11.61 7.56 -2.75
N ALA A 62 -10.67 8.13 -3.50
CA ALA A 62 -10.90 8.66 -4.84
C ALA A 62 -10.47 7.68 -5.96
N GLY A 63 -10.01 6.48 -5.60
CA GLY A 63 -9.51 5.47 -6.53
C GLY A 63 -8.10 5.75 -7.06
N MET A 64 -7.36 6.70 -6.48
CA MET A 64 -5.97 6.95 -6.86
C MET A 64 -5.06 5.91 -6.20
N VAL A 65 -4.16 5.31 -6.99
CA VAL A 65 -3.13 4.42 -6.43
C VAL A 65 -2.13 5.26 -5.64
N VAL A 66 -2.16 5.12 -4.31
CA VAL A 66 -1.31 5.83 -3.34
C VAL A 66 -0.13 4.98 -2.84
N GLY A 67 -0.12 3.69 -3.15
CA GLY A 67 0.96 2.81 -2.79
C GLY A 67 0.85 1.44 -3.45
N ARG A 68 1.88 0.62 -3.26
CA ARG A 68 1.91 -0.79 -3.66
C ARG A 68 2.59 -1.61 -2.58
N LEU A 69 2.19 -2.87 -2.42
CA LEU A 69 2.97 -3.82 -1.62
C LEU A 69 4.18 -4.30 -2.42
N ALA A 70 5.27 -4.61 -1.72
CA ALA A 70 6.46 -5.17 -2.32
C ALA A 70 6.18 -6.57 -2.87
N ARG A 71 6.99 -7.02 -3.84
CA ARG A 71 6.90 -8.39 -4.38
C ARG A 71 7.16 -9.49 -3.32
N SER A 72 7.85 -9.13 -2.25
CA SER A 72 8.12 -9.98 -1.09
C SER A 72 6.91 -10.16 -0.18
N PHE A 73 5.89 -9.30 -0.27
CA PHE A 73 4.67 -9.44 0.51
C PHE A 73 4.00 -10.78 0.18
N LYS A 74 3.69 -11.55 1.21
CA LYS A 74 2.97 -12.82 1.12
C LYS A 74 1.64 -12.68 1.85
N PRO A 75 0.50 -12.65 1.14
CA PRO A 75 -0.80 -12.68 1.80
C PRO A 75 -0.96 -14.02 2.55
N PRO A 76 -1.78 -14.07 3.62
CA PRO A 76 -2.11 -15.33 4.27
C PRO A 76 -2.67 -16.35 3.27
N VAL A 77 -2.18 -17.60 3.34
CA VAL A 77 -2.60 -18.68 2.44
C VAL A 77 -4.07 -19.02 2.65
N GLY A 78 -4.81 -19.26 1.56
CA GLY A 78 -6.23 -19.62 1.63
C GLY A 78 -7.13 -18.48 2.10
N MET A 79 -6.68 -17.23 1.97
CA MET A 79 -7.44 -16.06 2.36
C MET A 79 -7.51 -15.02 1.24
N ARG A 80 -8.60 -14.26 1.23
CA ARG A 80 -8.78 -13.09 0.38
C ARG A 80 -8.72 -11.82 1.21
N CYS A 81 -8.19 -10.75 0.63
CA CYS A 81 -8.16 -9.45 1.29
C CYS A 81 -9.52 -8.78 1.16
N LEU A 82 -10.04 -8.28 2.28
CA LEU A 82 -11.33 -7.60 2.35
C LEU A 82 -11.14 -6.08 2.19
N VAL A 83 -10.20 -5.50 2.94
CA VAL A 83 -10.02 -4.06 3.07
C VAL A 83 -8.63 -3.75 3.61
N GLY A 84 -8.11 -2.56 3.32
CA GLY A 84 -6.98 -1.98 4.00
C GLY A 84 -7.34 -0.70 4.76
N THR A 85 -6.51 -0.34 5.71
CA THR A 85 -6.50 0.99 6.35
C THR A 85 -5.09 1.53 6.36
N VAL A 86 -4.94 2.85 6.31
CA VAL A 86 -3.64 3.49 6.50
C VAL A 86 -3.19 3.24 7.94
N LEU A 87 -2.16 2.43 8.14
CA LEU A 87 -1.53 2.24 9.44
C LEU A 87 -0.59 3.41 9.75
N ALA A 88 0.21 3.81 8.77
CA ALA A 88 1.14 4.92 8.89
C ALA A 88 1.49 5.52 7.52
N ILE A 89 1.97 6.76 7.54
CA ILE A 89 2.58 7.42 6.39
C ILE A 89 3.99 7.81 6.79
N VAL A 90 4.98 7.26 6.10
CA VAL A 90 6.40 7.51 6.38
C VAL A 90 6.95 8.47 5.35
N GLU A 91 7.40 9.65 5.79
CA GLU A 91 8.16 10.55 4.95
C GLU A 91 9.56 9.98 4.73
N ARG A 92 9.94 9.81 3.47
CA ARG A 92 11.31 9.47 3.07
C ARG A 92 11.95 10.64 2.36
N ARG A 93 13.25 10.79 2.57
CA ARG A 93 14.09 11.75 1.85
C ARG A 93 15.10 10.99 0.99
N GLY A 94 15.27 11.44 -0.24
CA GLY A 94 16.34 10.97 -1.11
C GLY A 94 17.61 11.77 -0.82
N GLU A 95 18.76 11.10 -0.82
CA GLU A 95 20.04 11.79 -0.81
C GLU A 95 20.18 12.68 -2.06
N ALA A 96 20.87 13.80 -1.91
CA ALA A 96 21.15 14.68 -3.04
C ALA A 96 22.01 13.93 -4.06
N SER A 97 21.49 13.68 -5.25
CA SER A 97 22.33 13.18 -6.34
C SER A 97 23.37 14.25 -6.71
N ASP A 98 24.51 13.78 -7.21
CA ASP A 98 25.61 14.55 -7.79
C ASP A 98 25.10 15.81 -8.53
N PRO A 99 25.73 17.00 -8.39
CA PRO A 99 25.21 18.24 -8.97
C PRO A 99 24.88 18.18 -10.47
N GLN A 100 25.51 17.26 -11.21
CA GLN A 100 25.26 17.02 -12.65
C GLN A 100 23.90 16.37 -12.96
N TYR A 101 23.18 15.84 -11.96
CA TYR A 101 21.86 15.22 -12.13
C TYR A 101 20.72 16.01 -11.47
N ARG A 102 20.98 17.24 -10.99
CA ARG A 102 20.02 18.09 -10.26
C ARG A 102 18.71 18.32 -11.00
N ASP A 103 18.75 18.42 -12.31
CA ASP A 103 17.58 18.69 -13.16
C ASP A 103 16.66 17.47 -13.34
N SER A 104 17.07 16.29 -12.84
CA SER A 104 16.32 15.03 -12.94
C SER A 104 15.78 14.51 -11.60
N ILE A 105 15.98 15.22 -10.49
CA ILE A 105 15.55 14.79 -9.15
C ILE A 105 14.03 15.00 -9.00
N ARG A 106 13.24 13.97 -9.32
CA ARG A 106 11.77 14.04 -9.47
C ARG A 106 10.96 14.23 -8.18
N CYS A 107 11.49 13.90 -7.00
CA CYS A 107 10.91 14.28 -5.71
C CYS A 107 11.93 14.01 -4.58
N ARG A 108 12.41 15.05 -3.88
CA ARG A 108 13.43 14.91 -2.81
C ARG A 108 12.87 14.34 -1.51
N SER A 109 11.58 14.53 -1.26
CA SER A 109 10.84 13.90 -0.19
C SER A 109 9.54 13.31 -0.73
N TRP A 110 9.19 12.11 -0.28
CA TRP A 110 7.93 11.48 -0.66
C TRP A 110 7.36 10.69 0.52
N GLY A 111 6.04 10.61 0.58
CA GLY A 111 5.35 9.74 1.54
C GLY A 111 5.31 8.29 1.04
N VAL A 112 5.41 7.36 1.99
CA VAL A 112 5.17 5.93 1.80
C VAL A 112 3.98 5.55 2.66
N VAL A 113 2.92 5.05 2.04
CA VAL A 113 1.74 4.52 2.73
C VAL A 113 2.04 3.10 3.22
N VAL A 114 1.91 2.88 4.52
CA VAL A 114 2.00 1.57 5.16
C VAL A 114 0.59 1.14 5.58
N PRO A 115 0.04 0.04 5.03
CA PRO A 115 -1.31 -0.39 5.38
C PRO A 115 -1.35 -1.39 6.54
N GLU A 116 -2.47 -1.41 7.26
CA GLU A 116 -2.98 -2.61 7.92
C GLU A 116 -4.05 -3.23 7.01
N LEU A 117 -3.93 -4.52 6.74
CA LEU A 117 -4.79 -5.27 5.84
C LEU A 117 -5.63 -6.28 6.62
N VAL A 118 -6.89 -6.42 6.23
CA VAL A 118 -7.80 -7.42 6.80
C VAL A 118 -8.05 -8.50 5.75
N PHE A 119 -7.90 -9.75 6.17
CA PHE A 119 -8.11 -10.93 5.35
C PHE A 119 -9.18 -11.82 5.98
N GLU A 120 -9.92 -12.51 5.13
CA GLU A 120 -10.89 -13.53 5.52
C GLU A 120 -10.63 -14.84 4.75
N PRO A 121 -11.08 -16.00 5.27
CA PRO A 121 -10.97 -17.26 4.56
C PRO A 121 -11.58 -17.17 3.16
N ASP A 122 -10.84 -17.65 2.16
CA ASP A 122 -11.36 -17.78 0.81
C ASP A 122 -12.30 -18.99 0.77
N GLN A 123 -13.60 -18.75 0.63
CA GLN A 123 -14.60 -19.82 0.61
C GLN A 123 -14.45 -20.75 -0.61
N GLN A 124 -13.71 -20.34 -1.64
CA GLN A 124 -13.38 -21.20 -2.79
C GLN A 124 -12.27 -22.22 -2.49
N ALA A 125 -11.48 -22.03 -1.44
CA ALA A 125 -10.37 -22.91 -1.06
C ALA A 125 -10.78 -24.08 -0.16
N ILE A 126 -12.01 -24.09 0.38
CA ILE A 126 -12.49 -25.09 1.35
C ILE A 126 -13.09 -26.34 0.65
N GLY A 127 -13.15 -26.34 -0.70
CA GLY A 127 -13.85 -27.36 -1.49
C GLY A 127 -12.99 -28.23 -2.42
N GLN A 128 -11.67 -28.31 -2.23
CA GLN A 128 -10.80 -29.25 -2.96
C GLN A 128 -10.13 -30.26 -2.04
#